data_AF-A0A5P6PB69-F1
#
_entry.id   AF-A0A5P6PB69-F1
#
_cell.length_a   1.000
_cell.length_b   1.000
_cell.length_c   1.000
_cell.angle_alpha   90.00
_cell.angle_beta   90.00
_cell.angle_gamma   90.00
#
_symmetry.space_group_name_H-M   'P 1'
#
loop_
_entity.id
_entity.type
_entity.pdbx_description
1 polymer ?
#
loop_
_entity_poly.entity_id
_entity_poly.type
_entity_poly.pdbx_seq_one_letter_code
_entity_poly.pdbx_strand_id
1 'polypeptide(L)'
;MLAATVLLLCVALYPVTLTKTALFAPVWLCFLLLVSTYLEARIAVIVSLLGPIAVGLVLAALSSAGLISESLFVNYFGNINFRMIAFPSVAIDVYNDFFSRHETTHFCQISLMKYLMACPYDEQPWLIIAKSYPVGNMNASLLATEGIASVGSALAPASALLAGLILSIGNQTSKGLPPRFVILSSGIVTQAFLNVPLSILMVTNGTALLFLLWYFIPRQPFAEASKTGFKARV
;
A
#
# COMPACT_ATOMS: atom_id res chain seq x y z
N MET A 1 17.18 19.27 -7.58
CA MET A 1 16.04 20.15 -7.94
C MET A 1 14.77 19.34 -8.23
N LEU A 2 14.78 18.41 -9.21
CA LEU A 2 13.59 17.60 -9.55
C LEU A 2 13.00 16.79 -8.38
N ALA A 3 13.83 16.15 -7.54
CA ALA A 3 13.33 15.38 -6.39
C ALA A 3 12.60 16.25 -5.36
N ALA A 4 13.12 17.46 -5.08
CA ALA A 4 12.46 18.40 -4.17
C ALA A 4 11.11 18.88 -4.73
N THR A 5 11.01 19.08 -6.05
CA THR A 5 9.75 19.40 -6.72
C THR A 5 8.72 18.28 -6.55
N VAL A 6 9.12 17.02 -6.67
CA VAL A 6 8.20 15.87 -6.46
C VAL A 6 7.70 15.83 -5.01
N LEU A 7 8.59 16.04 -4.03
CA LEU A 7 8.20 16.06 -2.61
C LEU A 7 7.24 17.23 -2.31
N LEU A 8 7.50 18.41 -2.87
CA LEU A 8 6.61 19.57 -2.75
C LEU A 8 5.25 19.31 -3.42
N LEU A 9 5.24 18.66 -4.59
CA LEU A 9 4.02 18.29 -5.28
C LEU A 9 3.17 17.31 -4.45
N CYS A 10 3.79 16.33 -3.79
CA CYS A 10 3.09 15.43 -2.87
C CYS A 10 2.39 16.20 -1.73
N VAL A 11 3.06 17.17 -1.11
CA VAL A 11 2.45 18.01 -0.06
C VAL A 11 1.34 18.89 -0.64
N ALA A 12 1.55 19.47 -1.83
CA ALA A 12 0.55 20.31 -2.49
C ALA A 12 -0.71 19.53 -2.93
N LEU A 13 -0.62 18.21 -3.11
CA LEU A 13 -1.77 17.35 -3.36
C LEU A 13 -2.59 17.06 -2.10
N TYR A 14 -2.06 17.28 -0.90
CA TYR A 14 -2.80 17.11 0.35
C TYR A 14 -4.07 17.96 0.43
N PRO A 15 -4.05 19.30 0.23
CA PRO A 15 -5.28 20.11 0.30
C PRO A 15 -6.33 19.72 -0.76
N VAL A 16 -5.90 19.16 -1.89
CA VAL A 16 -6.80 18.74 -2.97
C VAL A 16 -7.43 17.38 -2.69
N THR A 17 -6.64 16.43 -2.18
CA THR A 17 -7.09 15.03 -2.00
C THR A 17 -7.56 14.74 -0.58
N LEU A 18 -7.18 15.57 0.40
CA LEU A 18 -7.40 15.38 1.84
C LEU A 18 -6.93 14.01 2.35
N THR A 19 -5.99 13.37 1.65
CA THR A 19 -5.49 12.04 2.01
C THR A 19 -4.25 12.14 2.90
N LYS A 20 -4.27 11.46 4.05
CA LYS A 20 -3.08 11.36 4.93
C LYS A 20 -1.88 10.74 4.21
N THR A 21 -2.12 9.86 3.23
CA THR A 21 -1.07 9.27 2.40
C THR A 21 -0.28 10.34 1.64
N ALA A 22 -0.94 11.33 1.02
CA ALA A 22 -0.25 12.41 0.31
C ALA A 22 0.60 13.27 1.26
N LEU A 23 0.09 13.52 2.48
CA LEU A 23 0.81 14.30 3.50
C LEU A 23 2.09 13.60 3.99
N PHE A 24 2.01 12.28 4.24
CA PHE A 24 3.15 11.51 4.76
C PHE A 24 4.04 10.90 3.67
N ALA A 25 3.63 10.94 2.40
CA ALA A 25 4.40 10.42 1.27
C ALA A 25 5.83 10.98 1.19
N PRO A 26 6.08 12.29 1.37
CA PRO A 26 7.43 12.84 1.33
C PRO A 26 8.34 12.25 2.42
N VAL A 27 7.81 12.16 3.64
CA VAL A 27 8.56 11.61 4.79
C VAL A 27 8.89 10.14 4.54
N TRP A 28 7.91 9.39 4.03
CA TRP A 28 8.09 7.99 3.67
C TRP A 28 9.11 7.77 2.56
N LEU A 29 9.06 8.57 1.48
CA LEU A 29 10.02 8.46 0.37
C LEU A 29 11.44 8.85 0.80
N CYS A 30 11.59 9.88 1.65
CA CYS A 30 12.88 10.23 2.23
C CYS A 30 13.42 9.11 3.12
N PHE A 31 12.56 8.47 3.92
CA PHE A 31 12.94 7.31 4.71
C PHE A 31 13.39 6.14 3.82
N LEU A 32 12.64 5.79 2.78
CA LEU A 32 13.02 4.75 1.82
C LEU A 32 14.32 5.08 1.10
N LEU A 33 14.56 6.34 0.75
CA LEU A 33 15.81 6.80 0.17
C LEU A 33 16.97 6.52 1.13
N LEU A 34 16.86 6.99 2.37
CA LEU A 34 17.87 6.78 3.41
C LEU A 34 18.15 5.29 3.63
N VAL A 35 17.12 4.47 3.79
CA VAL A 35 17.31 3.03 4.02
C VAL A 35 17.94 2.37 2.80
N SER A 36 17.52 2.73 1.59
CA SER A 36 18.06 2.13 0.35
C SER A 36 19.48 2.58 0.01
N THR A 37 19.95 3.72 0.53
CA THR A 37 21.33 4.20 0.32
C THR A 37 22.34 3.47 1.19
N TYR A 38 21.96 3.10 2.41
CA TYR A 38 22.83 2.42 3.38
C TYR A 38 22.72 0.90 3.36
N LEU A 39 21.55 0.35 3.01
CA LEU A 39 21.28 -1.09 3.08
C LEU A 39 21.11 -1.69 1.68
N GLU A 40 21.37 -2.99 1.58
CA GLU A 40 21.01 -3.78 0.40
C GLU A 40 19.49 -3.80 0.22
N ALA A 41 19.02 -3.92 -1.03
CA ALA A 41 17.60 -3.83 -1.36
C ALA A 41 16.70 -4.77 -0.53
N ARG A 42 17.13 -6.02 -0.31
CA ARG A 42 16.36 -6.99 0.48
C ARG A 42 16.23 -6.56 1.94
N ILE A 43 17.33 -6.13 2.55
CA ILE A 43 17.36 -5.64 3.93
C ILE A 43 16.56 -4.35 4.04
N ALA A 44 16.68 -3.46 3.05
CA ALA A 44 15.96 -2.20 3.02
C ALA A 44 14.44 -2.40 3.04
N VAL A 45 13.92 -3.37 2.28
CA VAL A 45 12.49 -3.72 2.30
C VAL A 45 12.07 -4.25 3.68
N ILE A 46 12.84 -5.18 4.25
CA ILE A 46 12.54 -5.74 5.58
C ILE A 46 12.53 -4.64 6.65
N VAL A 47 13.55 -3.78 6.67
CA VAL A 47 13.67 -2.67 7.61
C VAL A 47 12.58 -1.62 7.38
N SER A 48 12.16 -1.38 6.14
CA SER A 48 11.08 -0.44 5.86
C SER A 48 9.74 -0.89 6.46
N LEU A 49 9.49 -2.20 6.51
CA LEU A 49 8.28 -2.76 7.10
C LEU A 49 8.40 -2.92 8.62
N LEU A 50 9.46 -3.59 9.09
CA LEU A 50 9.61 -3.95 10.50
C LEU A 50 10.17 -2.82 11.37
N GLY A 51 10.92 -1.89 10.78
CA GLY A 51 11.50 -0.75 11.48
C GLY A 51 10.44 0.14 12.15
N PRO A 52 9.46 0.66 11.41
CA PRO A 52 8.38 1.46 12.00
C PRO A 52 7.59 0.69 13.07
N ILE A 53 7.37 -0.62 12.87
CA ILE A 53 6.70 -1.47 13.84
C ILE A 53 7.51 -1.57 15.14
N ALA A 54 8.81 -1.85 15.02
CA ALA A 54 9.72 -1.96 16.16
C ALA A 54 9.81 -0.65 16.96
N VAL A 55 9.84 0.51 16.28
CA VAL A 55 9.80 1.81 16.96
C VAL A 55 8.52 1.96 17.78
N GLY A 56 7.37 1.58 17.25
CA GLY A 56 6.12 1.61 18.01
C GLY A 56 6.13 0.71 19.24
N LEU A 57 6.76 -0.47 19.15
CA LEU A 57 6.92 -1.39 20.30
C LEU A 57 7.88 -0.83 21.36
N VAL A 58 8.98 -0.20 20.95
CA VAL A 58 9.91 0.46 21.87
C VAL A 58 9.23 1.62 22.59
N LEU A 59 8.45 2.44 21.87
CA LEU A 59 7.66 3.51 22.48
C LEU A 59 6.62 2.95 23.47
N ALA A 60 5.97 1.83 23.14
CA ALA A 60 5.05 1.16 24.08
C ALA A 60 5.77 0.76 25.38
N ALA A 61 6.94 0.14 25.28
CA ALA A 61 7.74 -0.26 26.43
C ALA A 61 8.19 0.94 27.27
N LEU A 62 8.68 2.01 26.64
CA LEU A 62 9.08 3.24 27.33
C LEU A 62 7.90 3.95 28.01
N SER A 63 6.71 3.94 27.38
CA SER A 63 5.50 4.50 27.97
C SER A 63 5.06 3.69 29.18
N SER A 64 5.13 2.36 29.12
CA SER A 64 4.80 1.48 30.26
C SER A 64 5.76 1.66 31.44
N ALA A 65 6.99 2.09 31.18
CA ALA A 65 7.98 2.44 32.20
C ALA A 65 7.84 3.89 32.70
N GLY A 66 6.89 4.67 32.21
CA GLY A 66 6.67 6.07 32.60
C GLY A 66 7.73 7.06 32.09
N LEU A 67 8.57 6.66 31.12
CA LEU A 67 9.69 7.48 30.63
C LEU A 67 9.29 8.47 29.53
N ILE A 68 8.12 8.29 28.91
CA ILE A 68 7.61 9.15 27.82
C ILE A 68 6.13 9.45 28.03
N SER A 69 5.63 10.51 27.38
CA SER A 69 4.21 10.85 27.46
C SER A 69 3.34 9.84 26.71
N GLU A 70 2.22 9.45 27.33
CA GLU A 70 1.23 8.55 26.70
C GLU A 70 0.69 9.13 25.39
N SER A 71 0.58 10.45 25.29
CA SER A 71 0.14 11.14 24.08
C SER A 71 1.05 10.88 22.87
N LEU A 72 2.36 10.82 23.06
CA LEU A 72 3.32 10.55 21.99
C LEU A 72 3.19 9.11 21.51
N PHE A 73 3.10 8.18 22.46
CA PHE A 73 2.89 6.77 22.19
C PHE A 73 1.59 6.54 21.40
N VAL A 74 0.45 7.05 21.89
CA VAL A 74 -0.86 6.87 21.25
C VAL A 74 -0.87 7.46 19.84
N ASN A 75 -0.29 8.64 19.63
CA ASN A 75 -0.26 9.28 18.31
C ASN A 75 0.61 8.51 17.31
N TYR A 76 1.80 8.05 17.72
CA TYR A 76 2.68 7.27 16.84
C TYR A 76 2.08 5.89 16.55
N PHE A 77 1.74 5.14 17.61
CA PHE A 77 1.22 3.79 17.51
C PHE A 77 -0.11 3.75 16.75
N GLY A 78 -0.99 4.73 16.97
CA GLY A 78 -2.26 4.86 16.27
C GLY A 78 -2.11 5.09 14.76
N ASN A 79 -1.20 5.99 14.34
CA ASN A 79 -1.06 6.32 12.92
C ASN A 79 -0.22 5.29 12.15
N ILE A 80 0.84 4.75 12.76
CA ILE A 80 1.75 3.83 12.09
C ILE A 80 1.31 2.40 12.39
N ASN A 81 1.64 1.85 13.56
CA ASN A 81 1.39 0.43 13.87
C ASN A 81 -0.08 0.02 13.66
N PHE A 82 -1.03 0.84 14.12
CA PHE A 82 -2.44 0.53 14.01
C PHE A 82 -2.96 0.80 12.59
N ARG A 83 -2.99 2.06 12.12
CA ARG A 83 -3.62 2.39 10.81
C ARG A 83 -2.87 1.85 9.59
N MET A 84 -1.54 1.73 9.65
CA MET A 84 -0.72 1.31 8.51
C MET A 84 -0.67 -0.22 8.38
N ILE A 85 -0.70 -0.96 9.50
CA ILE A 85 -0.44 -2.41 9.54
C ILE A 85 -1.61 -3.21 10.14
N ALA A 86 -1.99 -2.92 11.40
CA ALA A 86 -2.99 -3.71 12.10
C ALA A 86 -4.39 -3.56 11.48
N PHE A 87 -4.76 -2.34 11.09
CA PHE A 87 -6.10 -2.02 10.57
C PHE A 87 -6.41 -2.74 9.24
N PRO A 88 -5.52 -2.77 8.24
CA PRO A 88 -5.63 -3.68 7.10
C PRO A 88 -5.84 -5.16 7.45
N SER A 89 -5.16 -5.65 8.48
CA SER A 89 -5.23 -7.05 8.89
C SER A 89 -6.57 -7.37 9.54
N VAL A 90 -7.04 -6.48 10.43
CA VAL A 90 -8.38 -6.56 11.04
C VAL A 90 -9.48 -6.46 9.98
N ALA A 91 -9.29 -5.63 8.94
CA ALA A 91 -10.27 -5.51 7.86
C ALA A 91 -10.48 -6.84 7.13
N ILE A 92 -9.43 -7.66 6.93
CA ILE A 92 -9.59 -8.99 6.31
C ILE A 92 -10.50 -9.88 7.15
N ASP A 93 -10.31 -9.90 8.47
CA ASP A 93 -11.09 -10.73 9.39
C ASP A 93 -12.56 -10.28 9.47
N VAL A 94 -12.81 -8.98 9.60
CA VAL A 94 -14.18 -8.44 9.65
C VAL A 94 -14.91 -8.67 8.34
N TYR A 95 -14.25 -8.49 7.19
CA TYR A 95 -14.86 -8.81 5.90
C TYR A 95 -15.15 -10.31 5.79
N ASN A 96 -14.27 -11.17 6.29
CA ASN A 96 -14.48 -12.61 6.30
C ASN A 96 -15.70 -13.01 7.13
N ASP A 97 -15.81 -12.49 8.35
CA ASP A 97 -16.96 -12.77 9.23
C ASP A 97 -18.27 -12.28 8.60
N PHE A 98 -18.28 -11.06 8.04
CA PHE A 98 -19.47 -10.50 7.42
C PHE A 98 -19.94 -11.29 6.19
N PHE A 99 -19.05 -11.53 5.22
CA PHE A 99 -19.40 -12.22 3.96
C PHE A 99 -19.50 -13.75 4.10
N SER A 100 -19.18 -14.32 5.27
CA SER A 100 -19.52 -15.71 5.57
C SER A 100 -21.02 -15.91 5.87
N ARG A 101 -21.72 -14.84 6.27
CA ARG A 101 -23.14 -14.86 6.64
C ARG A 101 -24.05 -14.05 5.70
N HIS A 102 -23.46 -13.28 4.79
CA HIS A 102 -24.16 -12.41 3.86
C HIS A 102 -23.74 -12.68 2.42
N GLU A 103 -24.56 -12.27 1.45
CA GLU A 103 -24.27 -12.48 0.03
C GLU A 103 -23.02 -11.73 -0.42
N THR A 104 -22.29 -12.30 -1.39
CA THR A 104 -21.10 -11.67 -1.98
C THR A 104 -21.46 -10.57 -2.96
N THR A 105 -20.57 -9.61 -3.14
CA THR A 105 -20.75 -8.44 -4.00
C THR A 105 -20.51 -8.68 -5.48
N HIS A 106 -19.92 -9.83 -5.87
CA HIS A 106 -19.63 -10.18 -7.27
C HIS A 106 -18.91 -9.06 -8.06
N PHE A 107 -17.91 -8.42 -7.47
CA PHE A 107 -17.15 -7.30 -8.06
C PHE A 107 -17.95 -6.03 -8.38
N CYS A 108 -19.17 -5.87 -7.83
CA CYS A 108 -20.01 -4.68 -8.00
C CYS A 108 -19.30 -3.36 -7.67
N GLN A 109 -18.30 -3.37 -6.80
CA GLN A 109 -17.48 -2.20 -6.47
C GLN A 109 -16.74 -1.60 -7.68
N ILE A 110 -16.51 -2.37 -8.75
CA ILE A 110 -15.93 -1.90 -9.99
C ILE A 110 -17.07 -1.33 -10.85
N SER A 111 -17.03 -0.03 -11.14
CA SER A 111 -18.11 0.66 -11.89
C SER A 111 -18.46 -0.01 -13.22
N LEU A 112 -17.49 -0.63 -13.90
CA LEU A 112 -17.73 -1.36 -15.15
C LEU A 112 -18.57 -2.62 -14.94
N MET A 113 -18.41 -3.30 -13.81
CA MET A 113 -19.07 -4.58 -13.52
C MET A 113 -20.53 -4.41 -13.13
N LYS A 114 -20.90 -3.22 -12.62
CA LYS A 114 -22.30 -2.83 -12.37
C LYS A 114 -23.20 -2.89 -13.61
N TYR A 115 -22.63 -2.77 -14.80
CA TYR A 115 -23.37 -2.88 -16.06
C TYR A 115 -23.59 -4.33 -16.51
N LEU A 116 -22.78 -5.27 -15.99
CA LEU A 116 -22.79 -6.67 -16.42
C LEU A 116 -23.50 -7.59 -15.42
N MET A 117 -23.53 -7.21 -14.13
CA MET A 117 -24.08 -8.04 -13.06
C MET A 117 -24.97 -7.21 -12.15
N ALA A 118 -26.06 -7.82 -11.67
CA ALA A 118 -26.91 -7.22 -10.66
C ALA A 118 -26.16 -7.15 -9.33
N CYS A 119 -26.14 -5.97 -8.71
CA CYS A 119 -25.50 -5.75 -7.43
C CYS A 119 -26.48 -6.05 -6.28
N PRO A 120 -26.12 -6.92 -5.32
CA PRO A 120 -26.97 -7.19 -4.15
C PRO A 120 -26.98 -6.04 -3.14
N TYR A 121 -26.05 -5.08 -3.27
CA TYR A 121 -25.93 -3.93 -2.39
C TYR A 121 -25.84 -2.61 -3.17
N ASP A 122 -26.55 -1.59 -2.68
CA ASP A 122 -26.56 -0.24 -3.27
C ASP A 122 -25.41 0.66 -2.77
N GLU A 123 -24.81 0.29 -1.63
CA GLU A 123 -23.75 1.05 -0.97
C GLU A 123 -22.36 0.40 -1.14
N GLN A 124 -21.29 1.16 -0.83
CA GLN A 124 -19.93 0.61 -0.85
C GLN A 124 -19.73 -0.39 0.29
N PRO A 125 -18.97 -1.48 0.09
CA PRO A 125 -18.82 -2.55 1.10
C PRO A 125 -18.36 -2.06 2.47
N TRP A 126 -17.44 -1.10 2.52
CA TRP A 126 -16.93 -0.56 3.78
C TRP A 126 -17.99 0.20 4.57
N LEU A 127 -19.00 0.80 3.91
CA LEU A 127 -20.06 1.55 4.59
C LEU A 127 -21.08 0.60 5.22
N ILE A 128 -21.39 -0.49 4.52
CA ILE A 128 -22.28 -1.56 5.01
C ILE A 128 -21.66 -2.22 6.24
N ILE A 129 -20.37 -2.56 6.15
CA ILE A 129 -19.63 -3.14 7.27
C ILE A 129 -19.53 -2.15 8.44
N ALA A 130 -19.33 -0.85 8.18
CA ALA A 130 -19.31 0.17 9.22
C ALA A 130 -20.65 0.35 9.95
N LYS A 131 -21.78 -0.04 9.34
CA LYS A 131 -23.10 -0.07 9.99
C LYS A 131 -23.27 -1.29 10.89
N SER A 132 -22.64 -2.41 10.55
CA SER A 132 -22.74 -3.66 11.32
C SER A 132 -21.68 -3.79 12.42
N TYR A 133 -20.54 -3.13 12.29
CA TYR A 133 -19.43 -3.18 13.25
C TYR A 133 -19.04 -1.76 13.71
N PRO A 134 -18.74 -1.54 15.01
CA PRO A 134 -18.36 -0.23 15.57
C PRO A 134 -16.89 0.12 15.30
N VAL A 135 -16.48 0.00 14.04
CA VAL A 135 -15.08 0.06 13.57
C VAL A 135 -14.83 1.24 12.62
N GLY A 136 -15.89 1.97 12.27
CA GLY A 136 -15.85 3.09 11.34
C GLY A 136 -15.52 2.67 9.91
N ASN A 137 -15.15 3.64 9.08
CA ASN A 137 -14.90 3.42 7.66
C ASN A 137 -13.64 2.56 7.45
N MET A 138 -13.84 1.30 7.05
CA MET A 138 -12.77 0.34 6.81
C MET A 138 -12.45 0.19 5.33
N ASN A 139 -11.50 1.02 4.87
CA ASN A 139 -10.80 0.75 3.61
C ASN A 139 -10.06 -0.58 3.74
N ALA A 140 -10.23 -1.45 2.74
CA ALA A 140 -9.69 -2.79 2.79
C ALA A 140 -8.93 -3.12 1.49
N SER A 141 -7.96 -4.00 1.60
CA SER A 141 -7.09 -4.40 0.49
C SER A 141 -7.85 -5.19 -0.58
N LEU A 142 -7.15 -5.51 -1.66
CA LEU A 142 -7.61 -6.46 -2.67
C LEU A 142 -8.07 -7.80 -2.06
N LEU A 143 -7.43 -8.27 -0.98
CA LEU A 143 -7.76 -9.57 -0.37
C LEU A 143 -9.14 -9.56 0.29
N ALA A 144 -9.50 -8.45 0.92
CA ALA A 144 -10.78 -8.29 1.56
C ALA A 144 -11.89 -7.89 0.58
N THR A 145 -11.63 -6.92 -0.29
CA THR A 145 -12.65 -6.36 -1.19
C THR A 145 -12.88 -7.19 -2.45
N GLU A 146 -11.84 -7.53 -3.19
CA GLU A 146 -11.92 -8.28 -4.46
C GLU A 146 -11.71 -9.78 -4.29
N GLY A 147 -11.14 -10.19 -3.16
CA GLY A 147 -11.17 -11.56 -2.67
C GLY A 147 -12.49 -11.81 -1.96
N ILE A 148 -12.48 -11.68 -0.63
CA ILE A 148 -13.57 -12.13 0.24
C ILE A 148 -14.92 -11.52 -0.14
N ALA A 149 -15.03 -10.20 -0.27
CA ALA A 149 -16.32 -9.57 -0.53
C ALA A 149 -16.85 -9.88 -1.93
N SER A 150 -15.99 -10.08 -2.94
CA SER A 150 -16.45 -10.29 -4.32
C SER A 150 -16.73 -11.76 -4.63
N VAL A 151 -15.89 -12.67 -4.16
CA VAL A 151 -15.98 -14.11 -4.51
C VAL A 151 -16.26 -15.02 -3.31
N GLY A 152 -16.28 -14.47 -2.09
CA GLY A 152 -16.47 -15.22 -0.85
C GLY A 152 -15.16 -15.82 -0.33
N SER A 153 -15.18 -16.23 0.93
CA SER A 153 -13.99 -16.75 1.64
C SER A 153 -13.43 -18.03 1.01
N ALA A 154 -14.29 -18.87 0.42
CA ALA A 154 -13.89 -20.11 -0.22
C ALA A 154 -13.07 -19.88 -1.51
N LEU A 155 -13.42 -18.87 -2.31
CA LEU A 155 -12.75 -18.55 -3.57
C LEU A 155 -11.72 -17.42 -3.44
N ALA A 156 -11.57 -16.81 -2.26
CA ALA A 156 -10.57 -15.78 -2.00
C ALA A 156 -9.13 -16.17 -2.42
N PRO A 157 -8.66 -17.43 -2.27
CA PRO A 157 -7.34 -17.83 -2.79
C PRO A 157 -7.20 -17.69 -4.32
N ALA A 158 -8.29 -17.90 -5.08
CA ALA A 158 -8.27 -17.73 -6.53
C ALA A 158 -8.10 -16.25 -6.92
N SER A 159 -8.78 -15.33 -6.23
CA SER A 159 -8.56 -13.89 -6.41
C SER A 159 -7.14 -13.48 -6.03
N ALA A 160 -6.57 -14.04 -4.95
CA ALA A 160 -5.18 -13.80 -4.58
C ALA A 160 -4.19 -14.30 -5.64
N LEU A 161 -4.47 -15.46 -6.26
CA LEU A 161 -3.68 -15.97 -7.38
C LEU A 161 -3.74 -15.03 -8.59
N LEU A 162 -4.93 -14.55 -8.97
CA LEU A 162 -5.10 -13.60 -10.07
C LEU A 162 -4.35 -12.28 -9.78
N ALA A 163 -4.43 -11.78 -8.55
CA ALA A 163 -3.65 -10.61 -8.12
C ALA A 163 -2.14 -10.87 -8.21
N GLY A 164 -1.68 -12.06 -7.80
CA GLY A 164 -0.29 -12.49 -7.95
C GLY A 164 0.18 -12.52 -9.42
N LEU A 165 -0.67 -12.98 -10.35
CA LEU A 165 -0.39 -12.94 -11.78
C LEU A 165 -0.26 -11.50 -12.29
N ILE A 166 -1.13 -10.59 -11.86
CA ILE A 166 -1.04 -9.17 -12.22
C ILE A 166 0.25 -8.54 -11.67
N LEU A 167 0.60 -8.84 -10.41
CA LEU A 167 1.84 -8.38 -9.79
C LEU A 167 3.08 -8.94 -10.47
N SER A 168 2.99 -10.15 -11.03
CA SER A 168 4.10 -10.76 -11.78
C SER A 168 4.48 -9.94 -13.02
N ILE A 169 3.52 -9.22 -13.62
CA ILE A 169 3.79 -8.28 -14.72
C ILE A 169 4.72 -7.17 -14.22
N GLY A 170 4.43 -6.58 -13.06
CA GLY A 170 5.30 -5.57 -12.44
C GLY A 170 6.70 -6.09 -12.14
N ASN A 171 6.83 -7.34 -11.69
CA ASN A 171 8.14 -7.98 -11.50
C ASN A 171 8.90 -8.17 -12.82
N GLN A 172 8.20 -8.53 -13.91
CA GLN A 172 8.83 -8.67 -15.22
C GLN A 172 9.21 -7.31 -15.83
N THR A 173 8.38 -6.29 -15.70
CA THR A 173 8.67 -4.95 -16.26
C THR A 173 9.79 -4.24 -15.50
N SER A 174 9.90 -4.47 -14.19
CA SER A 174 11.01 -3.93 -13.38
C SER A 174 12.35 -4.67 -13.57
N LYS A 175 12.37 -5.79 -14.31
CA LYS A 175 13.59 -6.59 -14.52
C LYS A 175 14.68 -5.76 -15.21
N GLY A 176 15.85 -5.72 -14.57
CA GLY A 176 17.02 -4.98 -15.05
C GLY A 176 17.07 -3.51 -14.64
N LEU A 177 16.09 -3.03 -13.86
CA LEU A 177 16.16 -1.70 -13.25
C LEU A 177 16.97 -1.72 -11.95
N PRO A 178 17.63 -0.61 -11.58
CA PRO A 178 18.32 -0.51 -10.30
C PRO A 178 17.35 -0.74 -9.13
N PRO A 179 17.69 -1.59 -8.13
CA PRO A 179 16.78 -1.89 -7.03
C PRO A 179 16.30 -0.66 -6.25
N ARG A 180 17.18 0.33 -6.06
CA ARG A 180 16.83 1.61 -5.41
C ARG A 180 15.75 2.37 -6.17
N PHE A 181 15.83 2.38 -7.50
CA PHE A 181 14.84 3.03 -8.35
C PHE A 181 13.47 2.36 -8.20
N VAL A 182 13.44 1.02 -8.18
CA VAL A 182 12.19 0.26 -7.97
C VAL A 182 11.60 0.57 -6.59
N ILE A 183 12.40 0.50 -5.52
CA ILE A 183 11.95 0.78 -4.14
C ILE A 183 11.35 2.20 -4.03
N LEU A 184 12.02 3.20 -4.58
CA LEU A 184 11.56 4.59 -4.50
C LEU A 184 10.32 4.85 -5.36
N SER A 185 10.28 4.31 -6.57
CA SER A 185 9.16 4.53 -7.49
C SER A 185 7.89 3.76 -7.09
N SER A 186 8.03 2.58 -6.46
CA SER A 186 6.88 1.81 -5.97
C SER A 186 6.53 2.06 -4.50
N GLY A 187 7.34 2.79 -3.74
CA GLY A 187 7.25 2.85 -2.27
C GLY A 187 5.88 3.23 -1.70
N ILE A 188 5.14 4.12 -2.36
CA ILE A 188 3.77 4.50 -1.97
C ILE A 188 2.75 3.47 -2.45
N VAL A 189 2.91 2.98 -3.68
CA VAL A 189 2.03 1.97 -4.30
C VAL A 189 2.07 0.66 -3.51
N THR A 190 3.27 0.22 -3.09
CA THR A 190 3.49 -0.96 -2.24
C THR A 190 2.70 -0.85 -0.94
N GLN A 191 2.67 0.34 -0.32
CA GLN A 191 1.90 0.57 0.90
C GLN A 191 0.40 0.57 0.63
N ALA A 192 -0.03 1.13 -0.50
CA ALA A 192 -1.44 1.22 -0.88
C ALA A 192 -2.05 -0.17 -1.18
N PHE A 193 -1.27 -1.18 -1.60
CA PHE A 193 -1.76 -2.55 -1.75
C PHE A 193 -2.37 -3.13 -0.46
N LEU A 194 -1.94 -2.65 0.70
CA LEU A 194 -2.44 -3.13 2.00
C LEU A 194 -3.82 -2.57 2.34
N ASN A 195 -4.26 -1.46 1.75
CA ASN A 195 -5.50 -0.80 2.16
C ASN A 195 -6.38 -0.30 1.01
N VAL A 196 -6.02 -0.59 -0.23
CA VAL A 196 -6.78 -0.22 -1.44
C VAL A 196 -7.06 -1.47 -2.29
N PRO A 197 -8.25 -1.60 -2.90
CA PRO A 197 -8.56 -2.65 -3.89
C PRO A 197 -7.63 -2.60 -5.11
N LEU A 198 -7.34 -3.73 -5.73
CA LEU A 198 -6.41 -3.82 -6.87
C LEU A 198 -6.90 -3.02 -8.08
N SER A 199 -8.20 -3.07 -8.40
CA SER A 199 -8.77 -2.30 -9.52
C SER A 199 -8.53 -0.80 -9.37
N ILE A 200 -8.80 -0.26 -8.17
CA ILE A 200 -8.56 1.14 -7.81
C ILE A 200 -7.05 1.44 -7.82
N LEU A 201 -6.22 0.50 -7.37
CA LEU A 201 -4.78 0.68 -7.37
C LEU A 201 -4.21 0.79 -8.80
N MET A 202 -4.70 -0.07 -9.71
CA MET A 202 -4.27 -0.17 -11.10
C MET A 202 -4.73 1.04 -11.92
N VAL A 203 -6.01 1.42 -11.79
CA VAL A 203 -6.62 2.44 -12.64
C VAL A 203 -6.40 3.85 -12.09
N THR A 204 -6.65 4.10 -10.80
CA THR A 204 -6.71 5.47 -10.27
C THR A 204 -5.50 5.85 -9.41
N ASN A 205 -4.81 4.89 -8.78
CA ASN A 205 -3.56 5.17 -8.05
C ASN A 205 -2.30 5.04 -8.94
N GLY A 206 -2.47 4.81 -10.24
CA GLY A 206 -1.38 4.88 -11.20
C GLY A 206 -0.43 3.68 -11.21
N THR A 207 -0.80 2.54 -10.61
CA THR A 207 0.06 1.34 -10.61
C THR A 207 0.27 0.80 -12.02
N ALA A 208 -0.78 0.78 -12.86
CA ALA A 208 -0.65 0.37 -14.25
C ALA A 208 0.29 1.31 -15.02
N LEU A 209 0.18 2.61 -14.79
CA LEU A 209 1.08 3.61 -15.38
C LEU A 209 2.52 3.39 -14.92
N LEU A 210 2.75 3.10 -13.63
CA LEU A 210 4.08 2.78 -13.11
C LEU A 210 4.68 1.56 -13.82
N PHE A 211 3.90 0.50 -14.02
CA PHE A 211 4.38 -0.70 -14.73
C PHE A 211 4.70 -0.40 -16.20
N LEU A 212 3.90 0.45 -16.86
CA LEU A 212 4.19 0.91 -18.22
C LEU A 212 5.47 1.74 -18.27
N LEU A 213 5.67 2.66 -17.33
CA LEU A 213 6.90 3.47 -17.24
C LEU A 213 8.13 2.59 -17.03
N TRP A 214 8.04 1.56 -16.17
CA TRP A 214 9.12 0.58 -16.01
C TRP A 214 9.37 -0.24 -17.29
N TYR A 215 8.34 -0.52 -18.07
CA TYR A 215 8.50 -1.23 -19.33
C TYR A 215 9.22 -0.38 -20.40
N PHE A 216 8.90 0.91 -20.48
CA PHE A 216 9.44 1.82 -21.50
C PHE A 216 10.81 2.43 -21.16
N ILE A 217 11.21 2.44 -19.88
CA ILE A 217 12.45 3.10 -19.48
C ILE A 217 13.68 2.39 -20.13
N PRO A 218 14.59 3.13 -20.76
CA PRO A 218 15.74 2.54 -21.42
C PRO A 218 16.69 1.92 -20.38
N ARG A 219 17.12 0.68 -20.64
CA ARG A 219 17.99 -0.09 -19.73
C ARG A 219 19.48 0.21 -19.90
N GLN A 220 19.88 0.68 -21.07
CA GLN A 220 21.29 0.89 -21.43
C GLN A 220 22.04 1.84 -20.46
N PRO A 221 21.48 3.00 -20.06
CA PRO A 221 22.16 3.91 -19.16
C PRO A 221 22.48 3.28 -17.79
N PHE A 222 21.61 2.41 -17.29
CA PHE A 222 21.80 1.73 -16.01
C PHE A 222 22.84 0.61 -16.10
N ALA A 223 22.90 -0.10 -17.23
CA ALA A 223 23.90 -1.12 -17.47
C ALA A 223 25.32 -0.54 -17.57
N GLU A 224 25.48 0.63 -18.19
CA GLU A 224 26.76 1.34 -18.28
C GLU A 224 27.20 1.93 -16.95
N ALA A 225 26.29 2.51 -16.17
CA ALA A 225 26.58 3.01 -14.82
C ALA A 225 27.04 1.89 -13.87
N SER A 226 26.47 0.69 -14.01
CA SER A 226 26.92 -0.49 -13.24
C SER A 226 28.30 -1.00 -13.66
N LYS A 227 28.65 -0.92 -14.96
CA LYS A 227 29.94 -1.40 -15.49
C LYS A 227 31.10 -0.45 -15.23
N THR A 228 30.83 0.85 -15.24
CA THR A 228 31.85 1.90 -15.04
C THR A 228 32.25 2.07 -13.57
N GLY A 229 31.68 1.27 -12.65
CA GLY A 229 31.99 1.37 -11.22
C GLY A 229 31.58 2.71 -10.61
N PHE A 230 30.74 3.49 -11.31
CA PHE A 230 30.19 4.73 -10.78
C PHE A 230 29.22 4.37 -9.66
N LYS A 231 29.77 4.23 -8.45
CA LYS A 231 29.03 4.36 -7.20
C LYS A 231 28.46 5.78 -7.21
N ALA A 232 27.31 5.97 -7.87
CA ALA A 232 26.50 7.15 -7.74
C ALA A 232 26.10 7.24 -6.27
N ARG A 233 26.92 7.95 -5.50
CA ARG A 233 26.57 8.50 -4.21
C ARG A 233 25.68 9.69 -4.52
N VAL A 234 24.41 9.43 -4.76
CA VAL A 234 23.31 10.41 -4.71
C VAL A 234 22.21 9.80 -3.88
#